data_AF-A0A0U1RJU8-F1
#
_entry.id   AF-A0A0U1RJU8-F1
#
_cell.length_a   1.000
_cell.length_b   1.000
_cell.length_c   1.000
_cell.angle_alpha   90.00
_cell.angle_beta   90.00
_cell.angle_gamma   90.00
#
_symmetry.space_group_name_H-M   'P 1'
#
loop_
_entity.id
_entity.type
_entity.pdbx_description
1 polymer ?
#
loop_
_entity_poly.entity_id
_entity_poly.type
_entity_poly.pdbx_seq_one_letter_code
_entity_poly.pdbx_strand_id
1 'polypeptide(L)'
;MAHPKATRDKLRALYCNGEQSLETAAALCGVSLGTARRWRDEAKAQGDDWNKLRAAHTLAGGSIDEIARAMMTSFLVQYQATMTMLQDAEVEDLPPSKRVQLLASLADAFTKTVAANKRVLPETSQLATALELLQFLMVFVQEKHPKHLAAFVEVLEPFGAEVERKFG
;
A
#
# COMPACT_ATOMS: atom_id res chain seq x y z
N MET A 1 30.29 24.11 9.57
CA MET A 1 30.24 23.50 10.92
C MET A 1 29.98 22.01 10.73
N ALA A 2 30.81 21.15 11.32
CA ALA A 2 30.66 19.70 11.21
C ALA A 2 29.47 19.26 12.05
N HIS A 3 28.36 18.90 11.41
CA HIS A 3 27.22 18.34 12.14
C HIS A 3 27.60 16.94 12.67
N PRO A 4 27.16 16.56 13.88
CA PRO A 4 27.41 15.24 14.44
C PRO A 4 26.82 14.12 13.55
N LYS A 5 27.52 12.98 13.47
CA LYS A 5 27.03 11.77 12.78
C LYS A 5 25.61 11.38 13.23
N ALA A 6 25.34 11.51 14.54
CA ALA A 6 24.03 11.28 15.14
C ALA A 6 22.90 12.13 14.53
N THR A 7 23.16 13.37 14.13
CA THR A 7 22.15 14.24 13.49
C THR A 7 21.79 13.74 12.09
N ARG A 8 22.79 13.26 11.33
CA ARG A 8 22.58 12.67 10.01
C ARG A 8 21.81 11.34 10.11
N ASP A 9 22.15 10.50 11.07
CA ASP A 9 21.48 9.22 11.31
C ASP A 9 20.01 9.41 11.74
N LYS A 10 19.75 10.38 12.62
CA LYS A 10 18.38 10.75 13.02
C LYS A 10 17.56 11.26 11.83
N LEU A 11 18.14 12.12 11.00
CA LEU A 11 17.48 12.65 9.80
C LEU A 11 17.15 11.53 8.81
N ARG A 12 18.11 10.61 8.59
CA ARG A 12 17.93 9.42 7.76
C ARG A 12 16.76 8.57 8.26
N ALA A 13 16.69 8.28 9.55
CA ALA A 13 15.61 7.48 10.13
C ALA A 13 14.22 8.15 9.92
N LEU A 14 14.09 9.43 10.27
CA LEU A 14 12.84 10.19 10.10
C LEU A 14 12.36 10.24 8.65
N TYR A 15 13.30 10.30 7.71
CA TYR A 15 12.99 10.33 6.27
C TYR A 15 12.74 8.93 5.69
N CYS A 16 13.55 7.93 6.03
CA CYS A 16 13.45 6.57 5.47
C CYS A 16 12.26 5.79 6.05
N ASN A 17 11.88 6.01 7.30
CA ASN A 17 10.73 5.32 7.90
C ASN A 17 9.37 5.79 7.36
N GLY A 18 9.34 6.77 6.44
CA GLY A 18 8.12 7.31 5.85
C GLY A 18 7.40 8.35 6.71
N GLU A 19 7.79 8.53 7.98
CA GLU A 19 7.11 9.39 8.96
C GLU A 19 7.04 10.87 8.57
N GLN A 20 8.08 11.42 7.93
CA GLN A 20 8.20 12.86 7.68
C GLN A 20 8.75 13.18 6.29
N SER A 21 8.39 14.34 5.72
CA SER A 21 9.03 14.84 4.50
C SER A 21 10.52 15.17 4.78
N LEU A 22 11.37 15.25 3.74
CA LEU A 22 12.78 15.62 3.93
C LEU A 22 12.94 17.02 4.56
N GLU A 23 12.01 17.93 4.23
CA GLU A 23 11.97 19.29 4.77
C GLU A 23 11.58 19.28 6.25
N THR A 24 10.55 18.54 6.62
CA THR A 24 10.13 18.40 8.02
C THR A 24 11.20 17.69 8.85
N ALA A 25 11.83 16.64 8.32
CA ALA A 25 12.93 15.94 8.99
C ALA A 25 14.16 16.85 9.18
N ALA A 26 14.46 17.71 8.21
CA ALA A 26 15.53 18.70 8.32
C ALA A 26 15.26 19.71 9.44
N ALA A 27 14.03 20.24 9.50
CA ALA A 27 13.60 21.16 10.56
C ALA A 27 13.70 20.51 11.96
N LEU A 28 13.21 19.27 12.11
CA LEU A 28 13.27 18.50 13.36
C LEU A 28 14.71 18.18 13.82
N CYS A 29 15.64 18.10 12.87
CA CYS A 29 17.06 17.88 13.14
C CYS A 29 17.87 19.19 13.26
N GLY A 30 17.22 20.35 13.14
CA GLY A 30 17.89 21.66 13.22
C GLY A 30 18.90 21.90 12.08
N VAL A 31 18.66 21.33 10.90
CA VAL A 31 19.53 21.49 9.71
C VAL A 31 18.78 22.11 8.55
N SER A 32 19.51 22.80 7.67
CA SER A 32 18.90 23.37 6.46
C SER A 32 18.46 22.25 5.50
N LEU A 33 17.42 22.53 4.70
CA LEU A 33 16.99 21.63 3.62
C LEU A 33 18.12 21.37 2.61
N GLY A 34 18.98 22.37 2.35
CA GLY A 34 20.15 22.22 1.49
C GLY A 34 21.15 21.18 2.03
N THR A 35 21.41 21.23 3.35
CA THR A 35 22.27 20.24 4.04
C THR A 35 21.66 18.84 3.98
N ALA A 36 20.35 18.72 4.23
CA ALA A 36 19.64 17.44 4.18
C ALA A 36 19.67 16.80 2.78
N ARG A 37 19.46 17.60 1.72
CA ARG A 37 19.59 17.14 0.32
C ARG A 37 21.00 16.66 0.04
N ARG A 38 22.02 17.42 0.46
CA ARG A 38 23.42 17.04 0.27
C ARG A 38 23.75 15.71 0.93
N TRP A 39 23.30 15.47 2.16
CA TRP A 39 23.52 14.19 2.85
C TRP A 39 22.84 13.00 2.21
N ARG A 40 21.63 13.20 1.70
CA ARG A 40 20.90 12.17 0.95
C ARG A 40 21.64 11.82 -0.33
N ASP A 41 22.11 12.82 -1.07
CA ASP A 41 22.80 12.62 -2.34
C ASP A 41 24.19 12.00 -2.13
N GLU A 42 24.92 12.42 -1.09
CA GLU A 42 26.17 11.78 -0.63
C GLU A 42 25.94 10.32 -0.21
N ALA A 43 24.87 10.02 0.54
CA ALA A 43 24.52 8.65 0.95
C ALA A 43 24.22 7.78 -0.27
N LYS A 44 23.48 8.32 -1.25
CA LYS A 44 23.21 7.64 -2.52
C LYS A 44 24.49 7.32 -3.30
N ALA A 45 25.45 8.24 -3.34
CA ALA A 45 26.76 8.00 -3.97
C ALA A 45 27.57 6.90 -3.26
N GLN A 46 27.32 6.68 -1.97
CA GLN A 46 27.90 5.61 -1.15
C GLN A 46 27.09 4.30 -1.19
N GLY A 47 26.03 4.23 -1.99
CA GLY A 47 25.17 3.05 -2.13
C GLY A 47 23.99 2.97 -1.16
N ASP A 48 23.84 3.94 -0.26
CA ASP A 48 22.72 4.05 0.69
C ASP A 48 21.62 4.96 0.11
N ASP A 49 20.74 4.39 -0.71
CA ASP A 49 19.64 5.13 -1.36
C ASP A 49 18.43 5.28 -0.45
N TRP A 50 18.36 6.43 0.24
CA TRP A 50 17.27 6.76 1.17
C TRP A 50 15.90 6.79 0.50
N ASN A 51 15.82 7.14 -0.79
CA ASN A 51 14.55 7.16 -1.51
C ASN A 51 14.06 5.73 -1.76
N LYS A 52 14.97 4.81 -2.11
CA LYS A 52 14.64 3.38 -2.25
C LYS A 52 14.22 2.78 -0.91
N LEU A 53 14.93 3.10 0.18
CA LEU A 53 14.57 2.64 1.52
C LEU A 53 13.21 3.18 1.95
N ARG A 54 12.95 4.47 1.73
CA ARG A 54 11.64 5.07 1.99
C ARG A 54 10.54 4.41 1.17
N ALA A 55 10.77 4.16 -0.11
CA ALA A 55 9.82 3.45 -0.94
C ALA A 55 9.56 2.03 -0.41
N ALA A 56 10.60 1.30 -0.01
CA ALA A 56 10.48 -0.02 0.60
C ALA A 56 9.71 0.01 1.94
N HIS A 57 9.96 0.99 2.81
CA HIS A 57 9.21 1.17 4.06
C HIS A 57 7.77 1.61 3.84
N THR A 58 7.51 2.43 2.82
CA THR A 58 6.14 2.80 2.45
C THR A 58 5.37 1.59 1.91
N LEU A 59 6.04 0.76 1.10
CA LEU A 59 5.48 -0.49 0.57
C LEU A 59 5.30 -1.57 1.66
N ALA A 60 6.16 -1.58 2.68
CA ALA A 60 6.10 -2.52 3.80
C ALA A 60 5.26 -2.01 5.00
N GLY A 61 4.86 -0.73 5.00
CA GLY A 61 4.47 0.00 6.21
C GLY A 61 3.05 0.58 6.19
N GLY A 62 2.10 -0.14 5.57
CA GLY A 62 0.67 -0.19 5.97
C GLY A 62 -0.17 1.09 5.95
N SER A 63 0.26 2.20 6.55
CA SER A 63 -0.62 3.28 7.02
C SER A 63 -1.49 3.96 5.96
N ILE A 64 -0.94 4.40 4.82
CA ILE A 64 -1.73 5.13 3.82
C ILE A 64 -2.64 4.19 3.03
N ASP A 65 -2.13 3.01 2.67
CA ASP A 65 -2.91 2.02 1.90
C ASP A 65 -3.98 1.36 2.79
N GLU A 66 -3.72 1.16 4.08
CA GLU A 66 -4.71 0.69 5.07
C GLU A 66 -5.80 1.73 5.32
N ILE A 67 -5.43 3.01 5.50
CA ILE A 67 -6.42 4.09 5.64
C ILE A 67 -7.27 4.18 4.37
N ALA A 68 -6.64 4.14 3.19
CA ALA A 68 -7.37 4.22 1.93
C ALA A 68 -8.25 2.98 1.70
N ARG A 69 -7.81 1.78 2.10
CA ARG A 69 -8.65 0.55 2.12
C ARG A 69 -9.84 0.70 3.07
N ALA A 70 -9.62 1.15 4.30
CA ALA A 70 -10.67 1.36 5.29
C ALA A 70 -11.70 2.41 4.82
N MET A 71 -11.23 3.49 4.19
CA MET A 71 -12.10 4.51 3.57
C MET A 71 -12.92 3.93 2.41
N MET A 72 -12.33 3.10 1.56
CA MET A 72 -13.05 2.43 0.47
C MET A 72 -14.12 1.48 1.00
N THR A 73 -13.80 0.68 2.02
CA THR A 73 -14.77 -0.21 2.67
C THR A 73 -15.94 0.58 3.26
N SER A 74 -15.65 1.68 3.97
CA SER A 74 -16.68 2.56 4.54
C SER A 74 -17.55 3.19 3.44
N PHE A 75 -16.94 3.64 2.34
CA PHE A 75 -17.65 4.17 1.18
C PHE A 75 -18.59 3.13 0.56
N LEU A 76 -18.14 1.88 0.36
CA LEU A 76 -18.96 0.82 -0.23
C LEU A 76 -20.18 0.48 0.65
N VAL A 77 -20.01 0.44 1.97
CA VAL A 77 -21.11 0.23 2.91
C VAL A 77 -22.15 1.36 2.82
N GLN A 78 -21.71 2.62 2.79
CA GLN A 78 -22.60 3.77 2.66
C GLN A 78 -23.29 3.83 1.29
N TYR A 79 -22.54 3.51 0.22
CA TYR A 79 -23.06 3.42 -1.14
C TYR A 79 -24.21 2.41 -1.21
N GLN A 80 -24.01 1.21 -0.68
CA GLN A 80 -25.03 0.16 -0.70
C GLN A 80 -26.26 0.55 0.13
N ALA A 81 -26.07 1.07 1.35
CA ALA A 81 -27.18 1.53 2.19
C ALA A 81 -28.01 2.61 1.49
N THR A 82 -27.35 3.61 0.89
CA THR A 82 -28.02 4.72 0.18
C THR A 82 -28.72 4.23 -1.09
N MET A 83 -28.11 3.32 -1.83
CA MET A 83 -28.72 2.72 -3.03
C MET A 83 -29.99 1.95 -2.68
N THR A 84 -29.98 1.18 -1.59
CA THR A 84 -31.16 0.47 -1.09
C THR A 84 -32.28 1.44 -0.69
N MET A 85 -31.97 2.51 0.04
CA MET A 85 -32.96 3.55 0.40
C MET A 85 -33.59 4.20 -0.84
N LEU A 86 -32.77 4.57 -1.84
CA LEU A 86 -33.26 5.22 -3.07
C LEU A 86 -34.12 4.29 -3.94
N GLN A 87 -33.92 2.97 -3.84
CA GLN A 87 -34.68 1.95 -4.56
C GLN A 87 -35.99 1.59 -3.85
N ASP A 88 -36.04 1.76 -2.54
CA ASP A 88 -37.21 1.47 -1.73
C ASP A 88 -38.16 2.68 -1.68
N ALA A 89 -39.24 2.58 -2.46
CA ALA A 89 -40.25 3.62 -2.55
C ALA A 89 -41.05 3.80 -1.25
N GLU A 90 -41.00 2.85 -0.32
CA GLU A 90 -41.64 2.98 1.00
C GLU A 90 -40.75 3.71 2.01
N VAL A 91 -39.43 3.68 1.82
CA VAL A 91 -38.44 4.38 2.66
C VAL A 91 -38.21 5.81 2.19
N GLU A 92 -38.23 6.05 0.88
CA GLU A 92 -37.99 7.38 0.31
C GLU A 92 -38.98 7.69 -0.84
N ASP A 93 -40.01 8.49 -0.51
CA ASP A 93 -41.01 8.94 -1.47
C ASP A 93 -40.43 10.07 -2.35
N LEU A 94 -39.85 9.65 -3.48
CA LEU A 94 -39.19 10.53 -4.44
C LEU A 94 -39.88 10.43 -5.80
N PRO A 95 -40.08 11.57 -6.49
CA PRO A 95 -40.51 11.56 -7.89
C PRO A 95 -39.54 10.72 -8.75
N PRO A 96 -40.02 9.96 -9.75
CA PRO A 96 -39.17 9.10 -10.58
C PRO A 96 -37.97 9.83 -11.22
N SER A 97 -38.17 11.06 -11.67
CA SER A 97 -37.10 11.89 -12.25
C SER A 97 -36.01 12.22 -11.22
N LYS A 98 -36.37 12.48 -9.97
CA LYS A 98 -35.43 12.76 -8.89
C LYS A 98 -34.68 11.51 -8.46
N ARG A 99 -35.36 10.37 -8.39
CA ARG A 99 -34.76 9.06 -8.08
C ARG A 99 -33.69 8.68 -9.10
N VAL A 100 -34.00 8.80 -10.41
CA VAL A 100 -33.03 8.53 -11.49
C VAL A 100 -31.81 9.45 -11.39
N GLN A 101 -32.01 10.75 -11.08
CA GLN A 101 -30.91 11.70 -10.92
C GLN A 101 -29.97 11.31 -9.77
N LEU A 102 -30.53 10.91 -8.62
CA LEU A 102 -29.74 10.52 -7.45
C LEU A 102 -28.99 9.21 -7.67
N LEU A 103 -29.61 8.21 -8.31
CA LEU A 103 -28.95 6.96 -8.68
C LEU A 103 -27.79 7.18 -9.67
N ALA A 104 -27.98 8.05 -10.67
CA ALA A 104 -26.91 8.41 -11.60
C ALA A 104 -25.74 9.11 -10.88
N SER A 105 -26.03 10.01 -9.94
CA SER A 105 -25.01 10.68 -9.12
C SER A 105 -24.24 9.68 -8.25
N LEU A 106 -24.92 8.67 -7.70
CA LEU A 106 -24.28 7.62 -6.91
C LEU A 106 -23.31 6.81 -7.77
N ALA A 107 -23.73 6.39 -8.97
CA ALA A 107 -22.92 5.62 -9.90
C ALA A 107 -21.68 6.39 -10.39
N ASP A 108 -21.80 7.70 -10.64
CA ASP A 108 -20.69 8.58 -10.98
C ASP A 108 -19.69 8.72 -9.80
N ALA A 109 -20.20 8.89 -8.58
CA ALA A 109 -19.38 8.94 -7.37
C ALA A 109 -18.61 7.62 -7.14
N PHE A 110 -19.25 6.47 -7.36
CA PHE A 110 -18.59 5.15 -7.32
C PHE A 110 -17.47 5.05 -8.36
N THR A 111 -17.74 5.41 -9.61
CA THR A 111 -16.75 5.34 -10.70
C THR A 111 -15.54 6.23 -10.42
N LYS A 112 -15.74 7.46 -9.93
CA LYS A 112 -14.66 8.38 -9.54
C LYS A 112 -13.85 7.86 -8.36
N THR A 113 -14.53 7.30 -7.36
CA THR A 113 -13.90 6.77 -6.15
C THR A 113 -13.04 5.54 -6.49
N VAL A 114 -13.55 4.63 -7.32
CA VAL A 114 -12.82 3.48 -7.87
C VAL A 114 -11.61 3.93 -8.72
N ALA A 115 -11.80 4.91 -9.61
CA ALA A 115 -10.71 5.42 -10.46
C ALA A 115 -9.60 6.11 -9.64
N ALA A 116 -9.97 6.91 -8.64
CA ALA A 116 -9.03 7.58 -7.73
C ALA A 116 -8.27 6.61 -6.83
N ASN A 117 -8.88 5.46 -6.51
CA ASN A 117 -8.31 4.42 -5.66
C ASN A 117 -7.80 3.20 -6.44
N LYS A 118 -7.53 3.31 -7.75
CA LYS A 118 -6.97 2.21 -8.56
C LYS A 118 -5.69 1.59 -8.00
N ARG A 119 -4.92 2.35 -7.23
CA ARG A 119 -3.67 1.90 -6.58
C ARG A 119 -3.91 1.20 -5.21
N VAL A 120 -5.12 1.32 -4.68
CA VAL A 120 -5.56 0.89 -3.34
C VAL A 120 -6.61 -0.23 -3.41
N LEU A 121 -7.33 -0.32 -4.54
CA LEU A 121 -8.14 -1.47 -4.87
C LEU A 121 -7.26 -2.72 -4.76
N PRO A 122 -7.75 -3.80 -4.14
CA PRO A 122 -6.98 -5.02 -3.99
C PRO A 122 -6.78 -5.60 -5.39
N GLU A 123 -5.69 -5.22 -6.07
CA GLU A 123 -5.12 -6.03 -7.14
C GLU A 123 -4.57 -7.28 -6.48
N THR A 124 -5.48 -8.23 -6.29
CA THR A 124 -5.29 -9.49 -5.58
C THR A 124 -4.93 -9.27 -4.10
N SER A 125 -5.44 -10.12 -3.20
CA SER A 125 -4.87 -10.15 -1.84
C SER A 125 -3.36 -10.38 -1.99
N GLN A 126 -2.50 -9.61 -1.30
CA GLN A 126 -1.06 -9.84 -1.36
C GLN A 126 -0.73 -11.31 -1.01
N LEU A 127 -1.53 -11.91 -0.13
CA LEU A 127 -1.54 -13.35 0.12
C LEU A 127 -1.83 -14.16 -1.14
N ALA A 128 -2.89 -13.83 -1.89
CA ALA A 128 -3.24 -14.52 -3.13
C ALA A 128 -2.12 -14.41 -4.19
N THR A 129 -1.51 -13.25 -4.36
CA THR A 129 -0.34 -13.09 -5.25
C THR A 129 0.87 -13.89 -4.75
N ALA A 130 1.12 -13.91 -3.44
CA ALA A 130 2.21 -14.68 -2.86
C ALA A 130 2.00 -16.19 -3.04
N LEU A 131 0.77 -16.68 -2.81
CA LEU A 131 0.39 -18.07 -3.04
C LEU A 131 0.49 -18.46 -4.53
N GLU A 132 0.09 -17.57 -5.44
CA GLU A 132 0.24 -17.76 -6.88
C GLU A 132 1.73 -17.86 -7.29
N LEU A 133 2.59 -17.02 -6.72
CA LEU A 133 4.05 -17.10 -6.94
C LEU A 133 4.64 -18.41 -6.41
N LEU A 134 4.19 -18.91 -5.26
CA LEU A 134 4.62 -20.20 -4.72
C LEU A 134 4.25 -21.36 -5.65
N GLN A 135 3.03 -21.35 -6.19
CA GLN A 135 2.58 -22.35 -7.16
C GLN A 135 3.38 -22.24 -8.47
N PHE A 136 3.62 -21.03 -8.96
CA PHE A 136 4.45 -20.82 -10.14
C PHE A 136 5.88 -21.35 -9.96
N LEU A 137 6.48 -21.14 -8.79
CA LEU A 137 7.81 -21.67 -8.47
C LEU A 137 7.79 -23.20 -8.37
N MET A 138 6.74 -23.80 -7.81
CA MET A 138 6.58 -25.25 -7.77
C MET A 138 6.56 -25.86 -9.17
N VAL A 139 5.78 -25.28 -10.09
CA VAL A 139 5.73 -25.71 -11.49
C VAL A 139 7.09 -25.55 -12.16
N PHE A 140 7.77 -24.42 -11.96
CA PHE A 140 9.11 -24.19 -12.51
C PHE A 140 10.13 -25.24 -12.02
N VAL A 141 10.14 -25.56 -10.72
CA VAL A 141 11.03 -26.57 -10.15
C VAL A 141 10.71 -27.95 -10.71
N GLN A 142 9.43 -28.31 -10.82
CA GLN A 142 9.00 -29.57 -11.40
C GLN A 142 9.48 -29.73 -12.86
N GLU A 143 9.39 -28.67 -13.66
CA GLU A 143 9.77 -28.73 -15.08
C GLU A 143 11.28 -28.62 -15.33
N LYS A 144 11.98 -27.73 -14.60
CA LYS A 144 13.38 -27.39 -14.89
C LYS A 144 14.37 -28.06 -13.95
N HIS A 145 13.94 -28.40 -12.74
CA HIS A 145 14.80 -28.93 -11.69
C HIS A 145 14.14 -30.08 -10.91
N PRO A 146 13.66 -31.14 -11.59
CA PRO A 146 12.86 -32.20 -10.96
C PRO A 146 13.58 -32.92 -9.81
N LYS A 147 14.92 -32.94 -9.83
CA LYS A 147 15.75 -33.50 -8.74
C LYS A 147 15.61 -32.75 -7.41
N HIS A 148 15.17 -31.49 -7.44
CA HIS A 148 14.97 -30.65 -6.25
C HIS A 148 13.52 -30.63 -5.76
N LEU A 149 12.59 -31.26 -6.47
CA LEU A 149 11.16 -31.17 -6.15
C LEU A 149 10.83 -31.69 -4.75
N ALA A 150 11.43 -32.82 -4.35
CA ALA A 150 11.19 -33.41 -3.03
C ALA A 150 11.63 -32.46 -1.89
N ALA A 151 12.85 -31.93 -1.97
CA ALA A 151 13.35 -30.96 -1.00
C ALA A 151 12.57 -29.63 -1.04
N PHE A 152 12.09 -29.22 -2.22
CA PHE A 152 11.29 -28.02 -2.38
C PHE A 152 9.92 -28.15 -1.69
N VAL A 153 9.24 -29.29 -1.83
CA VAL A 153 7.95 -29.55 -1.16
C VAL A 153 8.10 -29.55 0.37
N GLU A 154 9.19 -30.14 0.88
CA GLU A 154 9.47 -30.19 2.33
C GLU A 154 9.59 -28.80 2.97
N VAL A 155 10.15 -27.82 2.24
CA VAL A 155 10.25 -26.44 2.74
C VAL A 155 9.02 -25.59 2.40
N LEU A 156 8.22 -25.98 1.40
CA LEU A 156 7.08 -25.19 0.92
C LEU A 156 5.97 -25.10 1.96
N GLU A 157 5.69 -26.18 2.68
CA GLU A 157 4.66 -26.25 3.71
C GLU A 157 4.94 -25.31 4.90
N PRO A 158 6.11 -25.38 5.59
CA PRO A 158 6.43 -24.42 6.65
C PRO A 158 6.60 -22.99 6.14
N PHE A 159 7.09 -22.80 4.90
CA PHE A 159 7.20 -21.46 4.32
C PHE A 159 5.84 -20.86 3.95
N GLY A 160 4.86 -21.68 3.56
CA GLY A 160 3.48 -21.26 3.33
C GLY A 160 2.85 -20.63 4.57
N ALA A 161 3.08 -21.22 5.75
CA ALA A 161 2.64 -20.64 7.03
C ALA A 161 3.31 -19.29 7.33
N GLU A 162 4.59 -19.11 7.00
CA GLU A 162 5.27 -17.82 7.12
C GLU A 162 4.75 -16.78 6.12
N VAL A 163 4.33 -17.21 4.93
CA VAL A 163 3.70 -16.36 3.91
C VAL A 163 2.32 -15.91 4.38
N GLU A 164 1.50 -16.82 4.91
CA GLU A 164 0.20 -16.48 5.51
C GLU A 164 0.35 -15.53 6.70
N ARG A 165 1.30 -15.78 7.61
CA ARG A 165 1.61 -14.87 8.72
C ARG A 165 2.05 -13.47 8.29
N LYS A 166 2.68 -13.36 7.11
CA LYS A 166 3.27 -12.11 6.60
C LYS A 166 2.33 -11.31 5.71
N PHE A 167 1.48 -11.97 4.94
CA PHE A 167 0.64 -11.35 3.90
C PHE A 167 -0.86 -11.59 4.06
N GLY A 168 -1.26 -12.50 4.97
CA GLY A 168 -2.65 -12.77 5.33
C GLY A 168 -3.23 -11.78 6.34
#